data_AF-A0A920SFY2-F1
#
_entry.id   AF-A0A920SFY2-F1
#
_cell.length_a   1.000
_cell.length_b   1.000
_cell.length_c   1.000
_cell.angle_alpha   90.00
_cell.angle_beta   90.00
_cell.angle_gamma   90.00
#
_symmetry.space_group_name_H-M   'P 1'
#
loop_
_entity.id
_entity.type
_entity.pdbx_description
1 polymer ?
#
loop_
_entity_poly.entity_id
_entity_poly.type
_entity_poly.pdbx_seq_one_letter_code
_entity_poly.pdbx_strand_id
1 'polypeptide(L)'
;MTPAQVLTELNRVGGANGIGRIDIVENRFVGMKSRGAYETPGGTILLKAHRAMESITLDRGMAHLKDELMPRYAELVYDGFWFSPEREMLQVAIDHSQTRVNGPGAGCGSTRATSRS
;
A
#
# COMPACT_ATOMS: atom_id res chain seq x y z
N MET A 1 18.83 -8.36 -0.20
CA MET A 1 18.13 -8.29 -1.49
C MET A 1 17.80 -6.84 -1.78
N THR A 2 17.95 -6.40 -3.03
CA THR A 2 17.49 -5.05 -3.44
C THR A 2 15.97 -5.01 -3.57
N PRO A 3 15.32 -3.84 -3.53
CA PRO A 3 13.86 -3.73 -3.74
C PRO A 3 13.39 -4.40 -5.04
N ALA A 4 14.17 -4.26 -6.12
CA ALA A 4 13.89 -4.90 -7.40
C ALA A 4 13.97 -6.43 -7.33
N GLN A 5 14.94 -6.99 -6.58
CA GLN A 5 15.06 -8.44 -6.39
C GLN A 5 13.89 -9.00 -5.58
N VAL A 6 13.46 -8.29 -4.53
CA VAL A 6 12.29 -8.69 -3.73
C VAL A 6 11.03 -8.70 -4.59
N LEU A 7 10.77 -7.63 -5.33
CA LEU A 7 9.59 -7.55 -6.20
C LEU A 7 9.62 -8.63 -7.30
N THR A 8 10.78 -8.87 -7.90
CA THR A 8 10.95 -9.94 -8.91
C THR A 8 10.59 -11.31 -8.34
N GLU A 9 11.08 -11.63 -7.14
CA GLU A 9 10.80 -12.91 -6.50
C GLU A 9 9.32 -13.05 -6.10
N LEU A 10 8.71 -11.98 -5.57
CA LEU A 10 7.28 -11.97 -5.25
C LEU A 10 6.40 -12.09 -6.50
N ASN A 11 6.81 -11.51 -7.63
CA ASN A 11 6.14 -11.71 -8.91
C ASN A 11 6.22 -13.17 -9.36
N ARG A 12 7.39 -13.81 -9.23
CA ARG A 12 7.60 -15.22 -9.58
C ARG A 12 6.70 -16.13 -8.74
N VAL A 13 6.72 -15.96 -7.41
CA VAL A 13 5.91 -16.77 -6.48
C VAL A 13 4.42 -16.48 -6.64
N GLY A 14 4.02 -15.21 -6.67
CA GLY A 14 2.62 -14.82 -6.81
C GLY A 14 2.01 -15.24 -8.14
N GLY A 15 2.76 -15.09 -9.25
CA GLY A 15 2.32 -15.50 -10.58
C GLY A 15 2.10 -17.02 -10.68
N ALA A 16 3.01 -17.82 -10.10
CA ALA A 16 2.85 -19.27 -10.06
C ALA A 16 1.62 -19.75 -9.25
N ASN A 17 1.12 -18.91 -8.34
CA ASN A 17 -0.05 -19.21 -7.50
C ASN A 17 -1.33 -18.48 -7.95
N GLY A 18 -1.32 -17.82 -9.12
CA GLY A 18 -2.49 -17.11 -9.65
C GLY A 18 -2.92 -15.88 -8.83
N ILE A 19 -2.00 -15.27 -8.09
CA ILE A 19 -2.27 -14.10 -7.24
C ILE A 19 -2.20 -12.81 -8.06
N GLY A 20 -3.09 -11.86 -7.78
CA GLY A 20 -2.99 -10.48 -8.27
C GLY A 20 -3.66 -10.18 -9.60
N ARG A 21 -4.60 -11.02 -10.03
CA ARG A 21 -5.47 -10.74 -11.18
C ARG A 21 -6.67 -9.88 -10.77
N ILE A 22 -6.87 -8.76 -11.45
CA ILE A 22 -7.98 -7.85 -11.23
C ILE A 22 -8.60 -7.50 -12.58
N ASP A 23 -9.92 -7.69 -12.72
CA ASP A 23 -10.71 -7.24 -13.87
C ASP A 23 -11.70 -6.20 -13.38
N ILE A 24 -11.48 -4.95 -13.77
CA ILE A 24 -12.25 -3.80 -13.29
C ILE A 24 -12.64 -2.88 -14.42
N VAL A 25 -13.74 -2.16 -14.18
CA VAL A 25 -14.13 -1.00 -14.98
C VAL A 25 -13.71 0.25 -14.21
N GLU A 26 -12.83 1.05 -14.79
CA GLU A 26 -12.33 2.30 -14.24
C GLU A 26 -12.86 3.50 -15.01
N ASN A 27 -12.95 4.65 -14.33
CA ASN A 27 -13.25 5.93 -14.96
C ASN A 27 -11.92 6.58 -15.35
N ARG A 28 -11.72 6.85 -16.64
CA ARG A 28 -10.56 7.60 -17.12
C ARG A 28 -10.70 9.07 -16.77
N PHE A 29 -9.55 9.73 -16.60
CA PHE A 29 -9.47 11.17 -16.38
C PHE A 29 -10.26 11.99 -17.41
N VAL A 30 -10.22 11.59 -18.69
CA VAL A 30 -10.95 12.25 -19.79
C VAL A 30 -12.45 11.91 -19.86
N GLY A 31 -13.02 11.27 -18.83
CA GLY A 31 -14.47 11.09 -18.68
C GLY A 31 -15.07 9.84 -19.33
N MET A 32 -14.25 8.90 -19.83
CA MET A 32 -14.70 7.64 -20.42
C MET A 32 -14.49 6.46 -19.48
N LYS A 33 -15.41 5.49 -19.46
CA LYS A 33 -15.21 4.22 -18.76
C LYS A 33 -14.36 3.27 -19.60
N SER A 34 -13.48 2.52 -18.95
CA SER A 34 -12.62 1.52 -19.58
C SER A 34 -12.62 0.25 -18.76
N ARG A 35 -12.75 -0.93 -19.40
CA ARG A 35 -12.52 -2.22 -18.75
C ARG A 35 -11.06 -2.62 -18.94
N GLY A 36 -10.39 -2.97 -17.86
CA GLY A 36 -9.00 -3.41 -17.86
C GLY A 36 -8.84 -4.70 -17.07
N ALA A 37 -8.07 -5.63 -17.63
CA ALA A 37 -7.57 -6.78 -16.90
C ALA A 37 -6.10 -6.52 -16.55
N TYR A 38 -5.79 -6.50 -15.25
CA TYR A 38 -4.48 -6.20 -14.71
C TYR A 38 -3.95 -7.37 -13.91
N GLU A 39 -2.64 -7.62 -14.02
CA GLU A 39 -1.94 -8.67 -13.28
C GLU A 39 -0.79 -8.05 -12.48
N THR A 40 -0.92 -8.08 -11.15
CA THR A 40 0.03 -7.45 -10.21
C THR A 40 0.37 -8.38 -9.04
N PRO A 41 0.98 -9.56 -9.29
CA PRO A 41 1.22 -10.57 -8.25
C PRO A 41 2.04 -10.06 -7.08
N GLY A 42 3.24 -9.51 -7.33
CA GLY A 42 4.12 -9.03 -6.28
C GLY A 42 3.55 -7.82 -5.54
N GLY A 43 2.92 -6.90 -6.26
CA GLY A 43 2.24 -5.74 -5.67
C GLY A 43 1.09 -6.13 -4.74
N THR A 44 0.29 -7.13 -5.15
CA THR A 44 -0.81 -7.66 -4.34
C THR A 44 -0.31 -8.27 -3.04
N ILE A 45 0.78 -9.05 -3.10
CA ILE A 45 1.39 -9.67 -1.90
C ILE A 45 1.97 -8.58 -0.99
N LEU A 46 2.74 -7.64 -1.55
CA LEU A 46 3.36 -6.55 -0.79
C LEU A 46 2.32 -5.68 -0.09
N LEU A 47 1.27 -5.27 -0.79
CA LEU A 47 0.22 -4.44 -0.21
C LEU A 47 -0.46 -5.15 0.98
N LYS A 48 -0.72 -6.45 0.85
CA LYS A 48 -1.35 -7.23 1.92
C LYS A 48 -0.42 -7.41 3.12
N ALA A 49 0.86 -7.68 2.89
CA ALA A 49 1.87 -7.76 3.94
C ALA A 49 2.06 -6.41 4.66
N HIS A 50 2.10 -5.32 3.91
CA HIS A 50 2.21 -3.96 4.45
C HIS A 50 1.03 -3.61 5.36
N ARG A 51 -0.20 -3.80 4.89
CA ARG A 51 -1.41 -3.56 5.71
C ARG A 51 -1.45 -4.45 6.96
N ALA A 52 -0.95 -5.68 6.89
CA ALA A 52 -0.83 -6.55 8.05
C ALA A 52 0.14 -5.98 9.09
N MET A 53 1.30 -5.44 8.67
CA MET A 53 2.20 -4.75 9.59
C MET A 53 1.56 -3.49 10.18
N GLU A 54 0.91 -2.69 9.35
CA GLU A 54 0.20 -1.49 9.83
C GLU A 54 -0.86 -1.81 10.89
N SER A 55 -1.56 -2.93 10.75
CA SER A 55 -2.60 -3.35 11.71
C SER A 55 -2.08 -3.61 13.12
N ILE A 56 -0.78 -3.90 13.28
CA ILE A 56 -0.14 -4.15 14.58
C ILE A 56 0.73 -2.99 15.07
N THR A 57 1.12 -2.06 14.18
CA THR A 57 2.00 -0.94 14.52
C THR A 57 1.31 0.42 14.57
N LEU A 58 0.20 0.62 13.84
CA LEU A 58 -0.49 1.91 13.80
C LEU A 58 -1.50 2.04 14.94
N ASP A 59 -1.57 3.23 15.51
CA ASP A 59 -2.69 3.61 16.36
C ASP A 59 -3.99 3.65 15.52
N ARG A 60 -5.11 3.34 16.17
CA ARG A 60 -6.43 3.31 15.54
C ARG A 60 -6.79 4.62 14.83
N GLY A 61 -6.55 5.77 15.48
CA GLY A 61 -6.89 7.07 14.90
C GLY A 61 -6.07 7.37 13.65
N MET A 62 -4.78 7.04 13.70
CA MET A 62 -3.87 7.23 12.57
C MET A 62 -4.20 6.29 11.41
N ALA A 63 -4.56 5.03 11.69
CA ALA A 63 -4.99 4.08 10.68
C ALA A 63 -6.27 4.57 9.94
N HIS A 64 -7.27 5.04 10.69
CA HIS A 64 -8.49 5.59 10.10
C HIS A 64 -8.21 6.83 9.23
N LEU A 65 -7.44 7.79 9.75
CA LEU A 65 -7.09 8.99 8.98
C LEU A 65 -6.33 8.64 7.70
N LYS A 66 -5.39 7.68 7.76
CA LYS A 66 -4.65 7.22 6.58
C LYS A 66 -5.59 6.59 5.54
N ASP A 67 -6.56 5.79 5.96
CA ASP A 67 -7.53 5.18 5.06
C ASP A 67 -8.48 6.20 4.42
N GLU A 68 -8.80 7.31 5.11
CA GLU A 68 -9.58 8.42 4.55
C GLU A 68 -8.81 9.21 3.48
N LEU A 69 -7.49 9.38 3.66
CA LEU A 69 -6.63 10.12 2.72
C LEU A 69 -6.23 9.28 1.50
N MET A 70 -6.20 7.95 1.62
CA MET A 70 -5.70 7.03 0.60
C MET A 70 -6.41 7.17 -0.78
N PRO A 71 -7.75 7.31 -0.86
CA PRO A 71 -8.44 7.47 -2.14
C PRO A 71 -8.01 8.73 -2.89
N ARG A 72 -7.83 9.85 -2.17
CA ARG A 72 -7.39 11.12 -2.79
C ARG A 72 -5.95 11.02 -3.28
N TYR A 73 -5.07 10.36 -2.53
CA TYR A 73 -3.71 10.12 -2.99
C TYR A 73 -3.70 9.26 -4.27
N ALA A 74 -4.51 8.20 -4.33
CA ALA A 74 -4.62 7.34 -5.50
C ALA A 74 -5.17 8.07 -6.73
N GLU A 75 -6.16 8.96 -6.54
CA GLU A 75 -6.72 9.81 -7.60
C GLU A 75 -5.64 10.72 -8.21
N LEU A 76 -4.87 11.43 -7.38
CA LEU A 76 -3.80 12.30 -7.86
C LEU A 76 -2.73 11.55 -8.67
N VAL A 77 -2.40 10.32 -8.26
CA VAL A 77 -1.47 9.46 -9.03
C VAL A 77 -2.09 9.02 -10.35
N TYR A 78 -3.36 8.62 -10.35
CA TYR A 78 -4.08 8.19 -11.55
C TYR A 78 -4.18 9.31 -12.60
N ASP A 79 -4.46 10.53 -12.14
CA ASP A 79 -4.61 11.71 -13.00
C ASP A 79 -3.26 12.29 -13.47
N GLY A 80 -2.14 11.76 -12.99
CA GLY A 80 -0.79 12.18 -13.38
C GLY A 80 -0.24 13.38 -12.61
N PHE A 81 -0.89 13.80 -11.51
CA PHE A 81 -0.45 14.88 -10.62
C PHE A 81 0.71 14.47 -9.70
N TRP A 82 1.69 13.74 -10.23
CA TRP A 82 2.82 13.23 -9.46
C TRP A 82 3.68 14.35 -8.88
N PHE A 83 3.86 15.49 -9.53
CA PHE A 83 4.67 16.61 -9.03
C PHE A 83 3.82 17.76 -8.45
N SER A 84 2.58 17.48 -8.07
CA SER A 84 1.68 18.48 -7.53
C SER A 84 1.94 18.75 -6.04
N PRO A 85 1.75 19.99 -5.56
CA PRO A 85 1.93 20.34 -4.16
C PRO A 85 0.94 19.60 -3.24
N GLU A 86 -0.28 19.32 -3.71
CA GLU A 86 -1.26 18.53 -2.95
C GLU A 86 -0.81 17.08 -2.74
N ARG A 87 -0.16 16.45 -3.73
CA ARG A 87 0.43 15.11 -3.56
C ARG A 87 1.60 15.14 -2.59
N GLU A 88 2.45 16.17 -2.63
CA GLU A 88 3.55 16.36 -1.68
C GLU A 88 3.05 16.49 -0.24
N MET A 89 2.00 17.29 -0.04
CA MET A 89 1.39 17.45 1.28
C MET A 89 0.87 16.13 1.84
N LEU A 90 0.17 15.33 1.02
CA LEU A 90 -0.30 14.00 1.44
C LEU A 90 0.86 13.03 1.69
N GLN A 91 1.93 13.10 0.90
CA GLN A 91 3.12 12.26 1.09
C GLN A 91 3.74 12.46 2.47
N VAL A 92 3.85 13.69 2.95
CA VAL A 92 4.40 13.99 4.29
C VAL A 92 3.59 13.30 5.39
N ALA A 93 2.25 13.32 5.30
CA ALA A 93 1.38 12.64 6.25
C ALA A 93 1.55 11.11 6.18
N ILE A 94 1.65 10.56 4.97
CA ILE A 94 1.88 9.13 4.76
C ILE A 94 3.24 8.73 5.33
N ASP A 95 4.32 9.43 5.00
CA ASP A 95 5.68 9.14 5.50
C ASP A 95 5.74 9.16 7.03
N HIS A 96 5.07 10.14 7.65
CA HIS A 96 4.96 10.23 9.09
C HIS A 96 4.30 8.96 9.69
N SER A 97 3.23 8.48 9.05
CA SER A 97 2.53 7.27 9.50
C SER A 97 3.41 6.01 9.44
N GLN A 98 4.40 5.97 8.55
CA GLN A 98 5.25 4.79 8.33
C GLN A 98 6.48 4.73 9.25
N THR A 99 6.75 5.76 10.05
CA THR A 99 7.94 5.87 10.91
C THR A 99 8.18 4.68 11.85
N ARG A 100 7.11 3.98 12.25
CA ARG A 100 7.16 2.82 13.16
C ARG A 100 6.72 1.49 12.52
N VAL A 101 6.48 1.46 11.21
CA VAL A 101 6.00 0.27 10.48
C VAL A 101 7.21 -0.58 10.10
N ASN A 102 7.88 -1.14 11.10
CA ASN A 102 9.07 -1.99 10.94
C ASN A 102 8.77 -3.41 11.43
N GLY A 103 9.41 -4.40 10.79
CA GLY A 103 9.27 -5.81 11.18
C GLY A 103 9.76 -6.09 12.60
N PRO A 104 9.39 -7.26 13.18
CA PRO A 104 9.77 -7.63 14.54
C PRO A 104 11.29 -7.74 14.65
N GLY A 105 11.93 -6.70 15.20
CA GLY A 105 13.39 -6.64 15.34
C GLY A 105 13.97 -5.24 15.54
N ALA A 106 13.26 -4.17 15.19
CA ALA A 106 13.75 -2.80 15.38
C ALA A 106 12.76 -1.98 16.23
N GLY A 107 12.96 -2.02 17.55
CA GLY A 107 12.50 -0.98 18.47
C GLY A 107 11.00 -0.68 18.50
N CYS A 108 10.16 -1.64 18.87
CA CYS A 108 8.80 -1.32 19.30
C CYS A 108 8.85 -0.88 20.77
N GLY A 109 8.78 0.45 20.98
CA GLY A 109 8.47 1.02 22.28
C GLY A 109 7.09 0.54 22.75
N SER A 110 7.08 -0.15 23.89
CA SER A 110 5.93 -0.44 24.76
C SER A 110 4.56 -0.55 24.10
N THR A 111 4.30 -1.62 23.36
CA THR A 111 2.93 -2.14 23.28
C THR A 111 2.96 -3.58 23.75
N ARG A 112 2.34 -3.80 24.91
CA ARG A 112 2.20 -5.10 25.57
C ARG A 112 1.40 -6.02 24.64
N ALA A 113 2.08 -6.74 23.76
CA ALA A 113 1.48 -7.84 23.03
C ALA A 113 1.28 -8.99 24.02
N THR A 114 0.15 -8.98 24.73
CA THR A 114 -0.38 -10.20 25.35
C THR A 114 -0.68 -11.18 24.21
N SER A 115 0.04 -12.29 24.25
CA SER A 115 -0.14 -13.53 23.49
C SER A 115 -1.53 -13.69 22.88
N ARG A 116 -1.60 -13.77 21.56
CA ARG A 116 -2.62 -14.60 20.90
C ARG A 116 -1.88 -15.67 20.11
N SER A 117 -2.03 -16.88 20.63
CA SER A 117 -1.84 -18.17 19.96
C SER A 117 -2.69 -18.26 18.69
#